data_AF-A0A834MML2-F1
#
_entry.id   AF-A0A834MML2-F1
#
_cell.length_a   1.000
_cell.length_b   1.000
_cell.length_c   1.000
_cell.angle_alpha   90.00
_cell.angle_beta   90.00
_cell.angle_gamma   90.00
#
_symmetry.space_group_name_H-M   'P 1'
#
loop_
_entity.id
_entity.type
_entity.pdbx_description
1 polymer ?
#
loop_
_entity_poly.entity_id
_entity_poly.type
_entity_poly.pdbx_seq_one_letter_code
_entity_poly.pdbx_strand_id
1 'polypeptide(L)'
;MSGALSMYDGLEKETTSNNALESGSGATKKLARGISRATENAAIVSYARSQFATLGSLDTPEFTFSLPDLSVYPDSFRQFLEKDLIEGGCLSSLEAAGRLNWWCGGKNGSNRVLWPLATSGDGNCLLHAASLGMWGFHDRLLTLRETLHNTLNKGEYRHALFRRWKWRQMGLNAAAGLSYTEAEWISEWQTIVDMASPILRNQTATSYQSLEEVHVLALAHVLRRPIIVIAETMLKDAEGVALAPIPFGGVYLPLEVSSSNCHRTPLLLAYHSAHFSPLVTVHGHNDIGDDSNEGVSIPLVDPDTGQILPVLFAVDPGPDWDWIEGSRDLLPCEQSTMEILIRDYLDCEYVNFTSEEIDRLSDTDGSLSKTAKQLLGVAKQFGSIGKSMSKKFWFTKRPKSPPSSSSGNSTEGLLCIKMKSRRHQYVDQMLQNYLECAHARYLQDHQIDDTGCEMNYGAGKSKFYAASDHGSHASVSKLLPTHPNKDRTLYLSRSTFYNDHTSPEKADRQSWNSNLRACVKECRSEHCQFFGSPENEYYCSQCWANRRYR
;
A
#
# COMPACT_ATOMS: atom_id res chain seq x y z
N MET A 1 -42.65 -7.56 22.49
CA MET A 1 -43.40 -6.31 22.26
C MET A 1 -42.47 -5.16 22.62
N SER A 2 -42.41 -4.15 21.74
CA SER A 2 -41.82 -2.80 21.82
C SER A 2 -40.95 -2.41 23.02
N GLY A 3 -39.83 -1.71 22.87
CA GLY A 3 -39.34 -0.91 21.75
C GLY A 3 -38.37 0.16 22.26
N ALA A 4 -37.44 0.61 21.41
CA ALA A 4 -36.92 1.98 21.23
C ALA A 4 -35.39 1.97 21.01
N LEU A 5 -34.75 2.79 20.18
CA LEU A 5 -35.14 3.81 19.20
C LEU A 5 -33.87 4.05 18.35
N SER A 6 -33.91 3.81 17.05
CA SER A 6 -32.93 4.31 16.08
C SER A 6 -33.40 5.68 15.64
N MET A 7 -32.69 6.73 16.00
CA MET A 7 -32.95 8.09 15.50
C MET A 7 -31.92 8.42 14.42
N TYR A 8 -32.38 8.48 13.17
CA TYR A 8 -32.04 9.51 12.18
C TYR A 8 -32.82 9.20 10.90
N ASP A 9 -34.02 9.78 10.79
CA ASP A 9 -34.76 9.86 9.53
C ASP A 9 -35.28 11.29 9.44
N GLY A 10 -34.72 12.05 8.51
CA GLY A 10 -35.00 13.47 8.28
C GLY A 10 -35.35 13.68 6.82
N LEU A 11 -36.64 13.58 6.52
CA LEU A 11 -37.27 13.96 5.25
C LEU A 11 -37.32 15.49 5.14
N GLU A 12 -36.61 16.09 4.17
CA GLU A 12 -37.06 17.32 3.51
C GLU A 12 -36.72 17.34 2.00
N LYS A 13 -37.82 17.27 1.22
CA LYS A 13 -38.16 17.88 -0.08
C LYS A 13 -37.08 18.07 -1.16
N GLU A 14 -37.32 17.38 -2.27
CA GLU A 14 -36.85 17.70 -3.62
C GLU A 14 -37.05 19.18 -3.95
N THR A 15 -35.95 19.88 -4.24
CA THR A 15 -35.92 20.99 -5.18
C THR A 15 -34.72 20.82 -6.11
N THR A 16 -35.04 20.74 -7.39
CA THR A 16 -34.15 20.62 -8.54
C THR A 16 -33.22 21.82 -8.64
N SER A 17 -31.91 21.59 -8.55
CA SER A 17 -30.93 22.41 -9.28
C SER A 17 -29.67 21.59 -9.57
N ASN A 18 -29.36 21.50 -10.85
CA ASN A 18 -28.18 20.85 -11.40
C ASN A 18 -26.90 21.52 -10.88
N ASN A 19 -25.95 20.73 -10.36
CA ASN A 19 -24.51 20.80 -10.66
C ASN A 19 -23.72 19.89 -9.70
N ALA A 20 -23.57 18.63 -10.08
CA ALA A 20 -22.50 17.77 -9.59
C ALA A 20 -22.22 16.69 -10.65
N LEU A 21 -21.02 16.68 -11.22
CA LEU A 21 -20.23 15.46 -11.52
C LEU A 21 -19.02 15.81 -12.42
N GLU A 22 -17.85 16.07 -11.81
CA GLU A 22 -16.54 15.78 -12.41
C GLU A 22 -15.50 15.54 -11.29
N SER A 23 -15.48 14.34 -10.68
CA SER A 23 -14.33 13.91 -9.87
C SER A 23 -14.10 12.39 -9.77
N GLY A 24 -15.01 11.54 -10.27
CA GLY A 24 -14.95 10.07 -10.07
C GLY A 24 -14.16 9.23 -11.09
N SER A 25 -13.62 9.80 -12.17
CA SER A 25 -13.05 9.06 -13.31
C SER A 25 -11.57 8.68 -13.14
N GLY A 26 -10.80 9.42 -12.32
CA GLY A 26 -9.34 9.26 -12.22
C GLY A 26 -8.88 8.09 -11.35
N ALA A 27 -9.50 7.90 -10.18
CA ALA A 27 -9.09 6.89 -9.20
C ALA A 27 -9.37 5.46 -9.70
N THR A 28 -10.51 5.22 -10.34
CA THR A 28 -10.89 3.92 -10.89
C THR A 28 -9.99 3.47 -12.06
N LYS A 29 -9.46 4.43 -12.85
CA LYS A 29 -8.51 4.15 -13.94
C LYS A 29 -7.12 3.77 -13.44
N LYS A 30 -6.60 4.40 -12.37
CA LYS A 30 -5.28 4.07 -11.76
C LYS A 30 -5.23 2.62 -11.26
N LEU A 31 -6.30 2.15 -10.61
CA LEU A 31 -6.39 0.79 -10.04
C LEU A 31 -6.49 -0.34 -11.07
N ALA A 32 -6.81 0.01 -12.32
CA ALA A 32 -6.80 -0.90 -13.44
C ALA A 32 -5.42 -1.11 -14.07
N ARG A 33 -4.38 -0.41 -13.61
CA ARG A 33 -3.14 -0.20 -14.38
C ARG A 33 -1.84 -0.56 -13.66
N GLY A 34 -1.84 -0.77 -12.34
CA GLY A 34 -0.63 -1.11 -11.56
C GLY A 34 0.03 -2.46 -11.92
N ILE A 35 1.21 -2.74 -11.35
CA ILE A 35 2.10 -3.90 -11.63
C ILE A 35 1.36 -5.25 -11.71
N SER A 36 0.32 -5.42 -10.89
CA SER A 36 -0.53 -6.61 -10.83
C SER A 36 -1.51 -6.80 -12.00
N ARG A 37 -1.61 -5.86 -12.95
CA ARG A 37 -2.52 -5.90 -14.12
C ARG A 37 -1.82 -6.06 -15.46
N ALA A 38 -0.49 -6.04 -15.52
CA ALA A 38 0.20 -6.42 -16.74
C ALA A 38 -0.27 -7.84 -17.11
N THR A 39 -0.93 -7.98 -18.25
CA THR A 39 -1.64 -9.22 -18.65
C THR A 39 -0.73 -10.44 -18.64
N GLU A 40 0.56 -10.22 -18.83
CA GLU A 40 1.61 -11.23 -18.86
C GLU A 40 2.12 -11.64 -17.46
N ASN A 41 1.81 -10.86 -16.41
CA ASN A 41 2.14 -11.22 -15.02
C ASN A 41 1.21 -12.28 -14.45
N ALA A 42 0.05 -12.56 -15.07
CA ALA A 42 -0.93 -13.50 -14.51
C ALA A 42 -0.35 -14.92 -14.31
N ALA A 43 0.44 -15.41 -15.27
CA ALA A 43 1.07 -16.73 -15.18
C ALA A 43 2.18 -16.77 -14.11
N ILE A 44 3.03 -15.73 -14.06
CA ILE A 44 4.11 -15.60 -13.07
C ILE A 44 3.54 -15.52 -11.67
N VAL A 45 2.52 -14.66 -11.47
CA VAL A 45 1.85 -14.47 -10.19
C VAL A 45 1.12 -15.75 -9.77
N SER A 46 0.46 -16.46 -10.70
CA SER A 46 -0.20 -17.74 -10.42
C SER A 46 0.81 -18.82 -10.01
N TYR A 47 1.94 -18.90 -10.71
CA TYR A 47 3.02 -19.85 -10.39
C TYR A 47 3.68 -19.53 -9.05
N ALA A 48 4.05 -18.26 -8.81
CA ALA A 48 4.59 -17.83 -7.53
C ALA A 48 3.65 -18.24 -6.38
N ARG A 49 2.34 -17.96 -6.52
CA ARG A 49 1.31 -18.35 -5.55
C ARG A 49 1.16 -19.85 -5.35
N SER A 50 1.24 -20.66 -6.41
CA SER A 50 1.07 -22.12 -6.30
C SER A 50 2.23 -22.80 -5.56
N GLN A 51 3.45 -22.27 -5.70
CA GLN A 51 4.60 -22.70 -4.90
C GLN A 51 4.38 -22.40 -3.41
N PHE A 52 3.71 -21.29 -3.06
CA PHE A 52 3.42 -20.95 -1.66
C PHE A 52 2.30 -21.79 -1.04
N ALA A 53 1.28 -22.18 -1.83
CA ALA A 53 0.16 -22.98 -1.33
C ALA A 53 0.55 -24.45 -1.03
N THR A 54 1.64 -24.95 -1.62
CA THR A 54 2.04 -26.37 -1.50
C THR A 54 2.83 -26.70 -0.23
N LEU A 55 3.34 -25.71 0.52
CA LEU A 55 4.15 -25.93 1.72
C LEU A 55 3.36 -26.00 3.04
N GLY A 56 2.03 -25.82 3.04
CA GLY A 56 1.19 -25.91 4.25
C GLY A 56 1.43 -24.82 5.31
N SER A 57 2.49 -24.04 5.16
CA SER A 57 2.79 -22.80 5.86
C SER A 57 3.04 -21.72 4.81
N LEU A 58 2.51 -20.51 5.01
CA LEU A 58 2.74 -19.39 4.10
C LEU A 58 4.21 -18.97 4.24
N ASP A 59 5.10 -19.57 3.44
CA ASP A 59 6.51 -19.18 3.41
C ASP A 59 6.62 -17.80 2.76
N THR A 60 6.66 -16.76 3.60
CA THR A 60 6.72 -15.38 3.15
C THR A 60 8.16 -15.01 2.82
N PRO A 61 8.40 -14.20 1.79
CA PRO A 61 9.74 -13.70 1.53
C PRO A 61 10.19 -12.83 2.71
N GLU A 62 11.41 -13.07 3.18
CA GLU A 62 12.04 -12.27 4.23
C GLU A 62 12.18 -10.79 3.80
N PHE A 63 12.26 -10.53 2.51
CA PHE A 63 12.59 -9.22 1.94
C PHE A 63 11.34 -8.40 1.58
N THR A 64 11.53 -7.09 1.44
CA THR A 64 10.51 -6.14 0.94
C THR A 64 10.78 -5.82 -0.52
N PHE A 65 9.70 -5.77 -1.31
CA PHE A 65 9.72 -5.31 -2.69
C PHE A 65 10.32 -3.90 -2.79
N SER A 66 11.21 -3.69 -3.76
CA SER A 66 11.78 -2.39 -4.12
C SER A 66 11.28 -1.90 -5.46
N LEU A 67 11.05 -0.61 -5.60
CA LEU A 67 10.85 0.01 -6.91
C LEU A 67 12.17 0.09 -7.69
N PRO A 68 12.12 -0.05 -9.03
CA PRO A 68 13.25 0.34 -9.86
C PRO A 68 13.43 1.87 -9.81
N ASP A 69 14.66 2.33 -10.00
CA ASP A 69 14.92 3.76 -10.18
C ASP A 69 14.19 4.28 -11.42
N LEU A 70 13.18 5.12 -11.18
CA LEU A 70 12.37 5.72 -12.25
C LEU A 70 13.05 6.93 -12.88
N SER A 71 14.11 7.47 -12.26
CA SER A 71 14.85 8.64 -12.78
C SER A 71 15.62 8.34 -14.07
N VAL A 72 15.82 7.07 -14.38
CA VAL A 72 16.46 6.60 -15.62
C VAL A 72 15.59 6.81 -16.86
N TYR A 73 14.30 7.11 -16.69
CA TYR A 73 13.34 7.31 -17.79
C TYR A 73 13.15 8.80 -18.13
N PRO A 74 12.77 9.13 -19.39
CA PRO A 74 12.45 10.50 -19.78
C PRO A 74 11.35 11.12 -18.90
N ASP A 75 11.45 12.42 -18.63
CA ASP A 75 10.58 13.09 -17.63
C ASP A 75 9.08 12.88 -17.83
N SER A 76 8.59 12.94 -19.07
CA SER A 76 7.17 12.71 -19.37
C SER A 76 6.73 11.29 -19.07
N PHE A 77 7.57 10.29 -19.39
CA PHE A 77 7.27 8.89 -19.08
C PHE A 77 7.45 8.59 -17.59
N ARG A 78 8.45 9.17 -16.94
CA ARG A 78 8.64 9.10 -15.49
C ARG A 78 7.42 9.64 -14.75
N GLN A 79 6.90 10.81 -15.12
CA GLN A 79 5.68 11.37 -14.52
C GLN A 79 4.46 10.48 -14.76
N PHE A 80 4.36 9.84 -15.93
CA PHE A 80 3.31 8.86 -16.21
C PHE A 80 3.41 7.65 -15.26
N LEU A 81 4.62 7.09 -15.10
CA LEU A 81 4.86 5.96 -14.19
C LEU A 81 4.60 6.34 -12.73
N GLU A 82 5.08 7.50 -12.27
CA GLU A 82 4.83 8.01 -10.92
C GLU A 82 3.33 8.16 -10.64
N LYS A 83 2.57 8.70 -11.61
CA LYS A 83 1.11 8.84 -11.50
C LYS A 83 0.37 7.50 -11.40
N ASP A 84 0.91 6.45 -12.01
CA ASP A 84 0.32 5.11 -12.11
C ASP A 84 0.72 4.20 -10.93
N LEU A 85 1.96 4.32 -10.44
CA LEU A 85 2.53 3.47 -9.38
C LEU A 85 2.42 4.06 -7.98
N ILE A 86 2.54 5.39 -7.83
CA ILE A 86 2.69 6.05 -6.54
C ILE A 86 1.34 6.60 -6.06
N GLU A 87 1.03 6.36 -4.79
CA GLU A 87 -0.11 7.00 -4.14
C GLU A 87 0.27 8.43 -3.73
N GLY A 88 0.27 9.33 -4.71
CA GLY A 88 0.75 10.70 -4.56
C GLY A 88 0.04 11.51 -3.47
N GLY A 89 -1.25 11.23 -3.20
CA GLY A 89 -2.00 11.87 -2.13
C GLY A 89 -1.48 11.46 -0.75
N CYS A 90 -1.22 10.16 -0.56
CA CYS A 90 -0.62 9.64 0.66
C CYS A 90 0.79 10.18 0.88
N LEU A 91 1.63 10.15 -0.16
CA LEU A 91 3.00 10.67 -0.11
C LEU A 91 3.03 12.14 0.33
N SER A 92 2.31 13.00 -0.39
CA SER A 92 2.33 14.44 -0.13
C SER A 92 1.77 14.78 1.26
N SER A 93 0.70 14.10 1.68
CA SER A 93 0.05 14.36 2.97
C SER A 93 0.94 13.94 4.15
N LEU A 94 1.51 12.72 4.11
CA LEU A 94 2.37 12.24 5.19
C LEU A 94 3.73 12.97 5.26
N GLU A 95 4.29 13.38 4.12
CA GLU A 95 5.48 14.25 4.10
C GLU A 95 5.14 15.63 4.69
N ALA A 96 4.04 16.25 4.28
CA ALA A 96 3.60 17.54 4.81
C ALA A 96 3.24 17.50 6.31
N ALA A 97 2.73 16.36 6.79
CA ALA A 97 2.45 16.13 8.20
C ALA A 97 3.72 15.79 9.03
N GLY A 98 4.90 15.71 8.40
CA GLY A 98 6.15 15.35 9.06
C GLY A 98 6.22 13.90 9.52
N ARG A 99 5.42 13.00 8.93
CA ARG A 99 5.31 11.59 9.34
C ARG A 99 6.15 10.66 8.46
N LEU A 100 6.34 11.01 7.19
CA LEU A 100 7.09 10.21 6.21
C LEU A 100 8.29 10.99 5.69
N ASN A 101 9.43 10.30 5.47
CA ASN A 101 10.68 10.84 4.90
C ASN A 101 11.29 12.07 5.62
N TRP A 102 10.84 12.37 6.84
CA TRP A 102 11.29 13.54 7.60
C TRP A 102 12.78 13.49 7.99
N TRP A 103 13.41 12.31 7.95
CA TRP A 103 14.83 12.10 8.29
C TRP A 103 15.78 12.13 7.08
N CYS A 104 15.27 12.18 5.85
CA CYS A 104 16.09 12.06 4.63
C CYS A 104 15.93 13.23 3.63
N GLY A 105 14.93 14.09 3.81
CA GLY A 105 14.65 15.25 2.95
C GLY A 105 15.14 16.58 3.55
N GLY A 106 16.40 16.95 3.31
CA GLY A 106 16.92 18.28 3.69
C GLY A 106 16.18 19.45 3.01
N LYS A 107 16.54 20.71 3.36
CA LYS A 107 15.84 21.98 2.97
C LYS A 107 15.50 22.17 1.48
N ASN A 108 16.19 21.47 0.58
CA ASN A 108 15.98 21.47 -0.88
C ASN A 108 15.98 20.03 -1.48
N GLY A 109 15.83 19.00 -0.66
CA GLY A 109 16.20 17.63 -1.00
C GLY A 109 15.09 16.83 -1.68
N SER A 110 15.29 16.47 -2.94
CA SER A 110 14.52 15.48 -3.70
C SER A 110 14.72 14.02 -3.22
N ASN A 111 15.41 13.82 -2.09
CA ASN A 111 15.86 12.50 -1.67
C ASN A 111 14.79 11.81 -0.80
N ARG A 112 13.93 11.04 -1.46
CA ARG A 112 12.91 10.22 -0.81
C ARG A 112 13.42 8.80 -0.64
N VAL A 113 13.41 8.31 0.58
CA VAL A 113 13.74 6.92 0.89
C VAL A 113 12.55 6.01 0.65
N LEU A 114 11.38 6.39 1.16
CA LEU A 114 10.17 5.57 1.12
C LEU A 114 9.13 6.16 0.18
N TRP A 115 8.51 5.27 -0.59
CA TRP A 115 7.49 5.60 -1.58
C TRP A 115 6.23 4.76 -1.34
N PRO A 116 5.04 5.37 -1.15
CA PRO A 116 3.80 4.64 -1.02
C PRO A 116 3.30 4.18 -2.39
N LEU A 117 3.13 2.87 -2.59
CA LEU A 117 2.55 2.34 -3.83
C LEU A 117 1.02 2.41 -3.80
N ALA A 118 0.41 2.72 -4.95
CA ALA A 118 -1.02 2.71 -5.11
C ALA A 118 -1.61 1.29 -4.94
N THR A 119 -2.67 1.17 -4.15
CA THR A 119 -3.42 -0.08 -3.96
C THR A 119 -4.91 0.08 -4.25
N SER A 120 -5.60 -1.00 -4.61
CA SER A 120 -7.05 -0.98 -4.85
C SER A 120 -7.84 -0.60 -3.59
N GLY A 121 -8.80 0.32 -3.76
CA GLY A 121 -9.75 0.74 -2.72
C GLY A 121 -11.06 -0.08 -2.71
N ASP A 122 -10.98 -1.41 -2.77
CA ASP A 122 -12.14 -2.32 -2.78
C ASP A 122 -12.48 -2.89 -1.38
N GLY A 123 -11.94 -2.28 -0.33
CA GLY A 123 -12.05 -2.76 1.05
C GLY A 123 -10.97 -3.79 1.44
N ASN A 124 -10.20 -4.32 0.50
CA ASN A 124 -9.09 -5.25 0.76
C ASN A 124 -7.71 -4.58 0.80
N CYS A 125 -7.66 -3.25 0.97
CA CYS A 125 -6.44 -2.45 0.81
C CYS A 125 -5.29 -2.87 1.74
N LEU A 126 -5.56 -3.28 2.99
CA LEU A 126 -4.53 -3.79 3.91
C LEU A 126 -3.78 -4.99 3.33
N LEU A 127 -4.52 -5.95 2.77
CA LEU A 127 -3.94 -7.21 2.27
C LEU A 127 -3.38 -7.04 0.86
N HIS A 128 -3.96 -6.15 0.08
CA HIS A 128 -3.32 -5.66 -1.13
C HIS A 128 -1.98 -5.00 -0.83
N ALA A 129 -1.90 -4.11 0.15
CA ALA A 129 -0.67 -3.44 0.53
C ALA A 129 0.37 -4.43 1.04
N ALA A 130 0.00 -5.35 1.92
CA ALA A 130 0.91 -6.37 2.41
C ALA A 130 1.42 -7.29 1.29
N SER A 131 0.53 -7.77 0.41
CA SER A 131 0.91 -8.61 -0.72
C SER A 131 1.80 -7.86 -1.71
N LEU A 132 1.50 -6.58 -1.97
CA LEU A 132 2.26 -5.74 -2.88
C LEU A 132 3.64 -5.41 -2.32
N GLY A 133 3.74 -5.11 -1.03
CA GLY A 133 5.00 -4.82 -0.34
C GLY A 133 5.92 -6.03 -0.19
N MET A 134 5.39 -7.25 -0.17
CA MET A 134 6.20 -8.48 -0.12
C MET A 134 6.56 -9.00 -1.52
N TRP A 135 5.57 -9.07 -2.42
CA TRP A 135 5.71 -9.79 -3.69
C TRP A 135 5.62 -8.92 -4.93
N GLY A 136 5.16 -7.68 -4.85
CA GLY A 136 4.94 -6.83 -6.04
C GLY A 136 3.58 -7.02 -6.72
N PHE A 137 2.64 -7.77 -6.12
CA PHE A 137 1.28 -7.94 -6.64
C PHE A 137 0.21 -7.84 -5.54
N HIS A 138 -1.04 -7.62 -5.94
CA HIS A 138 -2.17 -7.47 -5.02
C HIS A 138 -2.79 -8.83 -4.64
N ASP A 139 -3.32 -8.95 -3.41
CA ASP A 139 -4.11 -10.10 -2.93
C ASP A 139 -5.49 -10.26 -3.61
N ARG A 140 -5.51 -10.54 -4.91
CA ARG A 140 -6.77 -10.65 -5.69
C ARG A 140 -7.49 -11.99 -5.56
N LEU A 141 -6.77 -13.03 -5.15
CA LEU A 141 -7.36 -14.34 -4.89
C LEU A 141 -7.80 -14.48 -3.43
N LEU A 142 -7.71 -13.39 -2.64
CA LEU A 142 -8.11 -13.34 -1.23
C LEU A 142 -7.38 -14.36 -0.35
N THR A 143 -6.19 -14.79 -0.76
CA THR A 143 -5.42 -15.82 -0.03
C THR A 143 -5.00 -15.29 1.33
N LEU A 144 -4.49 -14.05 1.39
CA LEU A 144 -4.18 -13.42 2.67
C LEU A 144 -5.46 -13.16 3.46
N ARG A 145 -6.55 -12.77 2.80
CA ARG A 145 -7.82 -12.46 3.49
C ARG A 145 -8.43 -13.68 4.16
N GLU A 146 -8.48 -14.78 3.43
CA GLU A 146 -8.93 -16.07 3.94
C GLU A 146 -8.03 -16.57 5.08
N THR A 147 -6.71 -16.45 4.93
CA THR A 147 -5.76 -16.87 5.98
C THR A 147 -5.90 -16.02 7.25
N LEU A 148 -6.07 -14.70 7.10
CA LEU A 148 -6.32 -13.77 8.19
C LEU A 148 -7.62 -14.13 8.94
N HIS A 149 -8.72 -14.31 8.20
CA HIS A 149 -10.00 -14.73 8.75
C HIS A 149 -9.89 -16.06 9.50
N ASN A 150 -9.24 -17.06 8.89
CA ASN A 150 -9.04 -18.36 9.52
C ASN A 150 -8.18 -18.28 10.78
N THR A 151 -7.17 -17.40 10.80
CA THR A 151 -6.32 -17.16 11.98
C THR A 151 -7.13 -16.61 13.15
N LEU A 152 -8.03 -15.65 12.90
CA LEU A 152 -8.90 -15.07 13.92
C LEU A 152 -10.01 -16.04 14.39
N ASN A 153 -10.58 -16.82 13.46
CA ASN A 153 -11.72 -17.68 13.73
C ASN A 153 -11.29 -19.02 14.39
N LYS A 154 -10.27 -19.67 13.82
CA LYS A 154 -9.89 -21.05 14.13
C LYS A 154 -8.38 -21.23 14.39
N GLY A 155 -7.58 -20.17 14.26
CA GLY A 155 -6.13 -20.24 14.41
C GLY A 155 -5.68 -20.53 15.84
N GLU A 156 -4.44 -20.99 15.96
CA GLU A 156 -3.80 -21.32 17.25
C GLU A 156 -3.78 -20.10 18.20
N TYR A 157 -3.49 -18.92 17.66
CA TYR A 157 -3.34 -17.68 18.44
C TYR A 157 -4.65 -16.93 18.72
N ARG A 158 -5.81 -17.45 18.27
CA ARG A 158 -7.10 -16.71 18.31
C ARG A 158 -7.47 -16.18 19.70
N HIS A 159 -7.25 -16.98 20.75
CA HIS A 159 -7.60 -16.57 22.11
C HIS A 159 -6.63 -15.50 22.65
N ALA A 160 -5.34 -15.59 22.35
CA ALA A 160 -4.37 -14.58 22.74
C ALA A 160 -4.63 -13.25 22.02
N LEU A 161 -4.92 -13.30 20.71
CA LEU A 161 -5.33 -12.13 19.93
C LEU A 161 -6.60 -11.48 20.51
N PHE A 162 -7.61 -12.28 20.89
CA PHE A 162 -8.80 -11.78 21.59
C PHE A 162 -8.46 -11.10 22.92
N ARG A 163 -7.61 -11.70 23.77
CA ARG A 163 -7.23 -11.12 25.06
C ARG A 163 -6.49 -9.80 24.91
N ARG A 164 -5.52 -9.72 23.98
CA ARG A 164 -4.79 -8.49 23.67
C ARG A 164 -5.73 -7.40 23.15
N TRP A 165 -6.65 -7.76 22.27
CA TRP A 165 -7.68 -6.84 21.78
C TRP A 165 -8.56 -6.34 22.91
N LYS A 166 -9.13 -7.25 23.70
CA LYS A 166 -9.99 -6.93 24.85
C LYS A 166 -9.28 -6.03 25.85
N TRP A 167 -8.03 -6.33 26.19
CA TRP A 167 -7.20 -5.51 27.09
C TRP A 167 -7.07 -4.06 26.59
N ARG A 168 -6.72 -3.88 25.32
CA ARG A 168 -6.63 -2.55 24.71
C ARG A 168 -7.98 -1.85 24.67
N GLN A 169 -9.03 -2.55 24.21
CA GLN A 169 -10.37 -1.99 24.06
C GLN A 169 -10.98 -1.62 25.42
N MET A 170 -10.69 -2.35 26.49
CA MET A 170 -11.09 -2.00 27.85
C MET A 170 -10.51 -0.64 28.27
N GLY A 171 -9.26 -0.35 27.95
CA GLY A 171 -8.65 0.96 28.22
C GLY A 171 -9.35 2.09 27.47
N LEU A 172 -9.72 1.87 26.19
CA LEU A 172 -10.46 2.83 25.38
C LEU A 172 -11.88 3.05 25.91
N ASN A 173 -12.60 1.97 26.19
CA ASN A 173 -13.96 2.00 26.72
C ASN A 173 -14.01 2.71 28.08
N ALA A 174 -13.10 2.37 28.99
CA ALA A 174 -13.02 3.00 30.31
C ALA A 174 -12.80 4.53 30.20
N ALA A 175 -11.98 4.97 29.26
CA ALA A 175 -11.73 6.38 29.04
C ALA A 175 -12.96 7.12 28.46
N ALA A 176 -13.86 6.41 27.78
CA ALA A 176 -15.16 6.89 27.32
C ALA A 176 -16.31 6.68 28.33
N GLY A 177 -16.05 6.08 29.51
CA GLY A 177 -17.09 5.73 30.47
C GLY A 177 -18.00 4.57 30.03
N LEU A 178 -17.54 3.76 29.08
CA LEU A 178 -18.23 2.58 28.55
C LEU A 178 -17.70 1.31 29.23
N SER A 179 -18.59 0.38 29.53
CA SER A 179 -18.23 -0.96 30.01
C SER A 179 -19.12 -1.98 29.35
N TYR A 180 -18.51 -2.92 28.63
CA TYR A 180 -19.24 -4.02 28.00
C TYR A 180 -19.53 -5.15 28.98
N THR A 181 -20.67 -5.77 28.80
CA THR A 181 -21.05 -7.08 29.33
C THR A 181 -20.25 -8.19 28.64
N GLU A 182 -20.22 -9.38 29.24
CA GLU A 182 -19.55 -10.55 28.64
C GLU A 182 -20.14 -10.91 27.26
N ALA A 183 -21.45 -10.82 27.10
CA ALA A 183 -22.12 -11.06 25.83
C ALA A 183 -21.73 -10.04 24.75
N GLU A 184 -21.61 -8.76 25.11
CA GLU A 184 -21.15 -7.71 24.19
C GLU A 184 -19.69 -7.96 23.77
N TRP A 185 -18.80 -8.34 24.69
CA TRP A 185 -17.41 -8.68 24.33
C TRP A 185 -17.32 -9.79 23.29
N ILE A 186 -18.14 -10.84 23.44
CA ILE A 186 -18.19 -11.96 22.49
C ILE A 186 -18.78 -11.50 21.14
N SER A 187 -19.85 -10.69 21.17
CA SER A 187 -20.52 -10.16 19.98
C SER A 187 -19.63 -9.21 19.16
N GLU A 188 -18.92 -8.30 19.83
CA GLU A 188 -17.97 -7.37 19.20
C GLU A 188 -16.78 -8.13 18.59
N TRP A 189 -16.25 -9.12 19.30
CA TRP A 189 -15.20 -9.98 18.75
C TRP A 189 -15.66 -10.76 17.53
N GLN A 190 -16.88 -11.31 17.55
CA GLN A 190 -17.41 -12.01 16.38
C GLN A 190 -17.56 -11.08 15.19
N THR A 191 -17.95 -9.81 15.42
CA THR A 191 -18.02 -8.78 14.38
C THR A 191 -16.64 -8.51 13.78
N ILE A 192 -15.60 -8.41 14.61
CA ILE A 192 -14.20 -8.31 14.16
C ILE A 192 -13.80 -9.50 13.30
N VAL A 193 -14.09 -10.73 13.73
CA VAL A 193 -13.82 -11.93 12.94
C VAL A 193 -14.54 -11.86 11.59
N ASP A 194 -15.82 -11.50 11.57
CA ASP A 194 -16.63 -11.44 10.36
C ASP A 194 -16.17 -10.35 9.38
N MET A 195 -15.60 -9.24 9.87
CA MET A 195 -14.96 -8.22 9.03
C MET A 195 -13.80 -8.78 8.20
N ALA A 196 -13.08 -9.79 8.70
CA ALA A 196 -12.00 -10.43 7.95
C ALA A 196 -12.50 -11.42 6.86
N SER A 197 -13.75 -11.88 6.94
CA SER A 197 -14.31 -12.92 6.06
C SER A 197 -14.21 -12.54 4.58
N PRO A 198 -13.73 -13.42 3.68
CA PRO A 198 -13.57 -13.15 2.23
C PRO A 198 -14.89 -12.88 1.48
N ILE A 199 -16.02 -12.87 2.18
CA ILE A 199 -17.35 -12.57 1.65
C ILE A 199 -17.50 -11.04 1.49
N LEU A 200 -18.19 -10.62 0.42
CA LEU A 200 -18.52 -9.22 0.15
C LEU A 200 -19.56 -8.69 1.16
N ARG A 201 -19.55 -7.37 1.43
CA ARG A 201 -20.42 -6.72 2.43
C ARG A 201 -21.91 -7.07 2.27
N ASN A 202 -22.38 -7.20 1.03
CA ASN A 202 -23.73 -7.62 0.64
C ASN A 202 -23.68 -8.26 -0.76
N GLN A 203 -24.70 -9.04 -1.16
CA GLN A 203 -24.78 -9.67 -2.49
C GLN A 203 -24.75 -8.66 -3.66
N THR A 204 -25.06 -7.38 -3.39
CA THR A 204 -25.01 -6.26 -4.35
C THR A 204 -23.76 -5.39 -4.21
N ALA A 205 -22.93 -5.62 -3.19
CA ALA A 205 -21.73 -4.84 -2.94
C ALA A 205 -20.56 -5.29 -3.82
N THR A 206 -19.78 -4.35 -4.31
CA THR A 206 -18.52 -4.60 -5.04
C THR A 206 -17.29 -4.52 -4.15
N SER A 207 -17.48 -4.33 -2.83
CA SER A 207 -16.41 -4.15 -1.86
C SER A 207 -16.50 -5.06 -0.64
N TYR A 208 -15.33 -5.34 -0.08
CA TYR A 208 -15.14 -6.07 1.17
C TYR A 208 -15.29 -5.16 2.39
N GLN A 209 -15.36 -5.76 3.57
CA GLN A 209 -15.34 -5.01 4.82
C GLN A 209 -13.95 -4.43 5.08
N SER A 210 -13.91 -3.15 5.45
CA SER A 210 -12.69 -2.49 5.91
C SER A 210 -12.20 -3.15 7.20
N LEU A 211 -10.87 -3.19 7.37
CA LEU A 211 -10.22 -3.85 8.50
C LEU A 211 -9.69 -2.82 9.52
N GLU A 212 -9.66 -3.24 10.77
CA GLU A 212 -9.21 -2.46 11.95
C GLU A 212 -7.78 -2.83 12.41
N GLU A 213 -7.24 -2.16 13.41
CA GLU A 213 -5.87 -2.35 13.88
C GLU A 213 -5.56 -3.78 14.37
N VAL A 214 -6.54 -4.50 14.92
CA VAL A 214 -6.37 -5.89 15.37
C VAL A 214 -6.15 -6.83 14.20
N HIS A 215 -6.66 -6.49 13.01
CA HIS A 215 -6.38 -7.22 11.78
C HIS A 215 -4.94 -7.02 11.31
N VAL A 216 -4.35 -5.85 11.56
CA VAL A 216 -2.92 -5.63 11.30
C VAL A 216 -2.07 -6.50 12.24
N LEU A 217 -2.45 -6.60 13.52
CA LEU A 217 -1.81 -7.52 14.46
C LEU A 217 -1.93 -8.98 14.01
N ALA A 218 -3.14 -9.43 13.65
CA ALA A 218 -3.37 -10.79 13.18
C ALA A 218 -2.60 -11.06 11.88
N LEU A 219 -2.50 -10.08 10.97
CA LEU A 219 -1.69 -10.18 9.77
C LEU A 219 -0.20 -10.34 10.09
N ALA A 220 0.33 -9.61 11.08
CA ALA A 220 1.72 -9.79 11.51
C ALA A 220 1.99 -11.24 11.97
N HIS A 221 1.01 -11.89 12.62
CA HIS A 221 1.08 -13.30 13.02
C HIS A 221 0.97 -14.25 11.81
N VAL A 222 0.08 -13.97 10.86
CA VAL A 222 -0.04 -14.73 9.59
C VAL A 222 1.29 -14.74 8.85
N LEU A 223 1.97 -13.60 8.80
CA LEU A 223 3.23 -13.43 8.08
C LEU A 223 4.47 -13.80 8.91
N ARG A 224 4.31 -14.07 10.22
CA ARG A 224 5.42 -14.18 11.19
C ARG A 224 6.46 -13.07 11.00
N ARG A 225 5.97 -11.85 10.79
CA ARG A 225 6.76 -10.71 10.35
C ARG A 225 6.21 -9.44 10.99
N PRO A 226 7.04 -8.62 11.67
CA PRO A 226 6.63 -7.33 12.18
C PRO A 226 6.06 -6.42 11.08
N ILE A 227 5.03 -5.67 11.42
CA ILE A 227 4.44 -4.64 10.54
C ILE A 227 4.59 -3.29 11.23
N ILE A 228 5.08 -2.30 10.50
CA ILE A 228 5.16 -0.92 10.99
C ILE A 228 4.26 -0.07 10.10
N VAL A 229 3.33 0.64 10.73
CA VAL A 229 2.38 1.52 10.04
C VAL A 229 2.74 2.97 10.34
N ILE A 230 3.04 3.73 9.29
CA ILE A 230 3.24 5.18 9.33
C ILE A 230 1.90 5.85 8.99
N ALA A 231 1.43 6.71 9.89
CA ALA A 231 0.16 7.40 9.74
C ALA A 231 0.21 8.80 10.35
N GLU A 232 -0.75 9.65 10.00
CA GLU A 232 -1.07 10.80 10.84
C GLU A 232 -1.64 10.34 12.20
N THR A 233 -1.53 11.20 13.21
CA THR A 233 -2.02 10.90 14.56
C THR A 233 -3.49 11.26 14.76
N MET A 234 -4.01 12.21 13.97
CA MET A 234 -5.38 12.72 14.09
C MET A 234 -6.02 12.86 12.71
N LEU A 235 -7.28 12.45 12.60
CA LEU A 235 -8.19 12.85 11.54
C LEU A 235 -8.51 14.33 11.67
N LYS A 236 -8.60 15.04 10.55
CA LYS A 236 -8.92 16.47 10.50
C LYS A 236 -10.19 16.70 9.68
N ASP A 237 -10.95 17.74 10.01
CA ASP A 237 -12.09 18.21 9.20
C ASP A 237 -11.64 19.05 7.99
N ALA A 238 -12.59 19.58 7.23
CA ALA A 238 -12.33 20.39 6.04
C ALA A 238 -11.58 21.70 6.37
N GLU A 239 -11.72 22.19 7.61
CA GLU A 239 -11.06 23.37 8.15
C GLU A 239 -9.68 23.03 8.76
N GLY A 240 -9.28 21.76 8.77
CA GLY A 240 -8.00 21.27 9.29
C GLY A 240 -7.98 21.08 10.81
N VAL A 241 -9.12 21.14 11.49
CA VAL A 241 -9.27 20.95 12.94
C VAL A 241 -9.28 19.46 13.25
N ALA A 242 -8.55 19.07 14.31
CA ALA A 242 -8.51 17.68 14.75
C ALA A 242 -9.90 17.19 15.20
N LEU A 243 -10.34 16.07 14.64
CA LEU A 243 -11.62 15.40 14.92
C LEU A 243 -11.46 14.21 15.86
N ALA A 244 -10.64 13.23 15.47
CA ALA A 244 -10.50 11.96 16.17
C ALA A 244 -9.10 11.38 15.97
N PRO A 245 -8.56 10.60 16.93
CA PRO A 245 -7.28 9.93 16.75
C PRO A 245 -7.32 8.85 15.67
N ILE A 246 -6.22 8.66 14.95
CA ILE A 246 -6.05 7.57 13.99
C ILE A 246 -5.34 6.41 14.71
N PRO A 247 -5.97 5.23 14.86
CA PRO A 247 -5.47 4.19 15.76
C PRO A 247 -4.41 3.24 15.14
N PHE A 248 -4.06 3.45 13.87
CA PHE A 248 -3.21 2.52 13.10
C PHE A 248 -1.71 2.75 13.25
N GLY A 249 -1.26 3.97 13.57
CA GLY A 249 0.16 4.30 13.60
C GLY A 249 0.92 3.59 14.72
N GLY A 250 2.00 2.88 14.38
CA GLY A 250 2.82 2.16 15.37
C GLY A 250 3.44 0.86 14.85
N VAL A 251 3.95 0.06 15.80
CA VAL A 251 4.62 -1.22 15.56
C VAL A 251 3.71 -2.37 15.98
N TYR A 252 3.52 -3.34 15.09
CA TYR A 252 2.76 -4.57 15.32
C TYR A 252 3.71 -5.76 15.31
N LEU A 253 3.88 -6.41 16.46
CA LEU A 253 4.78 -7.56 16.62
C LEU A 253 3.98 -8.87 16.71
N PRO A 254 4.44 -9.97 16.08
CA PRO A 254 3.83 -11.30 16.21
C PRO A 254 4.21 -11.96 17.54
N LEU A 255 3.77 -11.38 18.65
CA LEU A 255 4.22 -11.73 20.01
C LEU A 255 3.86 -13.16 20.46
N GLU A 256 2.89 -13.81 19.80
CA GLU A 256 2.57 -15.23 20.06
C GLU A 256 3.49 -16.21 19.32
N VAL A 257 4.41 -15.69 18.51
CA VAL A 257 5.42 -16.47 17.77
C VAL A 257 6.78 -16.10 18.33
N SER A 258 7.60 -17.11 18.66
CA SER A 258 8.99 -16.87 19.08
C SER A 258 9.74 -16.04 18.04
N SER A 259 10.51 -15.04 18.48
CA SER A 259 11.25 -14.15 17.58
C SER A 259 12.25 -14.88 16.69
N SER A 260 12.75 -16.05 17.09
CA SER A 260 13.62 -16.90 16.26
C SER A 260 12.90 -17.51 15.05
N ASN A 261 11.57 -17.56 15.08
CA ASN A 261 10.71 -18.08 14.02
C ASN A 261 10.03 -16.95 13.22
N CYS A 262 10.50 -15.72 13.39
CA CYS A 262 9.96 -14.54 12.73
C CYS A 262 11.01 -13.91 11.81
N HIS A 263 10.55 -13.29 10.71
CA HIS A 263 11.40 -12.42 9.91
C HIS A 263 11.72 -11.14 10.69
N ARG A 264 12.98 -10.70 10.65
CA ARG A 264 13.43 -9.47 11.34
C ARG A 264 13.34 -8.20 10.49
N THR A 265 13.17 -8.34 9.19
CA THR A 265 12.88 -7.21 8.29
C THR A 265 11.38 -6.93 8.34
N PRO A 266 10.92 -5.74 8.77
CA PRO A 266 9.50 -5.45 8.87
C PRO A 266 8.87 -5.24 7.49
N LEU A 267 7.55 -5.38 7.43
CA LEU A 267 6.73 -4.84 6.35
C LEU A 267 6.32 -3.41 6.72
N LEU A 268 6.65 -2.44 5.87
CA LEU A 268 6.26 -1.04 6.08
C LEU A 268 4.99 -0.70 5.32
N LEU A 269 4.03 -0.11 6.02
CA LEU A 269 2.77 0.35 5.47
C LEU A 269 2.57 1.83 5.81
N ALA A 270 1.89 2.55 4.94
CA ALA A 270 1.32 3.86 5.19
C ALA A 270 -0.20 3.73 5.33
N TYR A 271 -0.78 4.50 6.24
CA TYR A 271 -2.22 4.67 6.36
C TYR A 271 -2.60 6.13 6.20
N HIS A 272 -3.45 6.41 5.20
CA HIS A 272 -3.92 7.76 4.89
C HIS A 272 -5.32 7.68 4.25
N SER A 273 -6.24 8.57 4.65
CA SER A 273 -7.62 8.64 4.12
C SER A 273 -8.34 7.28 4.02
N ALA A 274 -8.35 6.52 5.12
CA ALA A 274 -8.97 5.19 5.19
C ALA A 274 -8.41 4.15 4.20
N HIS A 275 -7.15 4.29 3.82
CA HIS A 275 -6.51 3.45 2.81
C HIS A 275 -5.07 3.08 3.20
N PHE A 276 -4.68 1.85 2.86
CA PHE A 276 -3.35 1.31 3.11
C PHE A 276 -2.52 1.27 1.83
N SER A 277 -1.28 1.73 1.91
CA SER A 277 -0.28 1.66 0.84
C SER A 277 1.01 1.05 1.38
N PRO A 278 1.70 0.13 0.69
CA PRO A 278 2.99 -0.33 1.14
C PRO A 278 4.03 0.76 0.90
N LEU A 279 4.94 0.93 1.85
CA LEU A 279 6.08 1.82 1.73
C LEU A 279 7.28 1.01 1.27
N VAL A 280 7.85 1.38 0.13
CA VAL A 280 8.95 0.66 -0.52
C VAL A 280 10.13 1.59 -0.78
N THR A 281 11.33 1.01 -0.77
CA THR A 281 12.54 1.73 -1.16
C THR A 281 12.74 1.69 -2.67
N VAL A 282 13.53 2.61 -3.20
CA VAL A 282 14.02 2.59 -4.59
C VAL A 282 15.41 1.98 -4.60
N HIS A 283 15.65 1.05 -5.52
CA HIS A 283 16.97 0.45 -5.71
C HIS A 283 17.74 1.23 -6.80
N GLY A 284 18.96 1.66 -6.49
CA GLY A 284 19.82 2.38 -7.42
C GLY A 284 20.53 1.45 -8.40
N HIS A 285 20.92 1.98 -9.57
CA HIS A 285 21.61 1.21 -10.62
C HIS A 285 23.02 0.71 -10.21
N ASN A 286 23.57 1.20 -9.09
CA ASN A 286 24.89 0.84 -8.55
C ASN A 286 24.87 -0.40 -7.64
N ASP A 287 23.69 -0.90 -7.27
CA ASP A 287 23.56 -2.06 -6.36
C ASP A 287 23.60 -3.41 -7.11
N ILE A 288 23.83 -3.40 -8.42
CA ILE A 288 23.83 -4.60 -9.30
C ILE A 288 25.14 -5.40 -9.16
N GLY A 289 26.08 -5.00 -8.30
CA GLY A 289 27.44 -5.54 -8.30
C GLY A 289 28.04 -5.99 -6.97
N ASP A 290 27.42 -5.73 -5.82
CA ASP A 290 28.04 -6.11 -4.55
C ASP A 290 26.99 -6.44 -3.49
N ASP A 291 27.34 -7.35 -2.59
CA ASP A 291 26.62 -7.70 -1.38
C ASP A 291 26.76 -6.53 -0.37
N SER A 292 26.50 -5.29 -0.84
CA SER A 292 26.59 -4.09 -0.03
C SER A 292 25.52 -4.18 1.04
N ASN A 293 25.97 -4.54 2.24
CA ASN A 293 25.20 -4.69 3.46
C ASN A 293 24.60 -3.35 3.97
N GLU A 294 24.48 -2.35 3.09
CA GLU A 294 23.91 -1.02 3.29
C GLU A 294 22.41 -1.06 3.04
N GLY A 295 21.69 -1.61 4.02
CA GLY A 295 20.26 -1.34 4.15
C GLY A 295 19.99 0.13 4.48
N VAL A 296 18.75 0.58 4.31
CA VAL A 296 18.36 1.94 4.69
C VAL A 296 17.88 1.98 6.14
N SER A 297 18.40 2.94 6.91
CA SER A 297 17.98 3.15 8.29
C SER A 297 16.69 3.97 8.35
N ILE A 298 15.69 3.47 9.06
CA ILE A 298 14.37 4.13 9.18
C ILE A 298 14.07 4.34 10.66
N PRO A 299 13.83 5.58 11.11
CA PRO A 299 13.53 5.88 12.51
C PRO A 299 12.29 5.14 13.03
N LEU A 300 12.41 4.60 14.24
CA LEU A 300 11.32 4.02 15.03
C LEU A 300 10.83 4.98 16.11
N VAL A 301 10.96 6.29 15.87
CA VAL A 301 10.57 7.33 16.83
C VAL A 301 9.51 8.24 16.25
N ASP A 302 8.64 8.74 17.10
CA ASP A 302 7.74 9.82 16.79
C ASP A 302 8.53 11.14 16.69
N PRO A 303 8.44 11.87 15.55
CA PRO A 303 9.26 13.06 15.31
C PRO A 303 8.92 14.24 16.23
N ASP A 304 7.70 14.31 16.76
CA ASP A 304 7.28 15.41 17.64
C ASP A 304 7.78 15.22 19.07
N THR A 305 7.78 13.98 19.56
CA THR A 305 8.08 13.63 20.95
C THR A 305 9.47 13.04 21.15
N GLY A 306 10.09 12.54 20.08
CA GLY A 306 11.34 11.77 20.12
C GLY A 306 11.21 10.39 20.79
N GLN A 307 10.00 10.00 21.17
CA GLN A 307 9.73 8.73 21.83
C GLN A 307 9.59 7.61 20.82
N ILE A 308 9.86 6.38 21.25
CA ILE A 308 9.70 5.19 20.40
C ILE A 308 8.23 5.06 19.97
N LEU A 309 8.00 4.68 18.71
CA LEU A 309 6.67 4.41 18.19
C LEU A 309 5.96 3.36 19.06
N PRO A 310 4.65 3.51 19.32
CA PRO A 310 3.94 2.62 20.22
C PRO A 310 3.92 1.19 19.67
N VAL A 311 4.23 0.21 20.52
CA VAL A 311 3.98 -1.20 20.22
C VAL A 311 2.51 -1.49 20.51
N LEU A 312 1.74 -1.69 19.45
CA LEU A 312 0.31 -1.91 19.53
C LEU A 312 0.04 -3.34 20.03
N PHE A 313 -0.93 -3.46 20.94
CA PHE A 313 -1.31 -4.74 21.55
C PHE A 313 -0.19 -5.48 22.31
N ALA A 314 0.78 -4.73 22.86
CA ALA A 314 1.95 -5.29 23.54
C ALA A 314 1.64 -6.18 24.76
N VAL A 315 0.52 -5.94 25.45
CA VAL A 315 0.15 -6.64 26.68
C VAL A 315 -0.90 -7.71 26.40
N ASP A 316 -0.58 -8.95 26.75
CA ASP A 316 -1.56 -10.02 26.97
C ASP A 316 -1.61 -10.30 28.48
N PRO A 317 -2.75 -10.10 29.16
CA PRO A 317 -2.87 -10.40 30.58
C PRO A 317 -2.82 -11.89 30.90
N GLY A 318 -2.92 -12.76 29.87
CA GLY A 318 -2.88 -14.21 30.02
C GLY A 318 -4.25 -14.86 30.18
N PRO A 319 -4.35 -16.19 29.99
CA PRO A 319 -5.62 -16.92 30.02
C PRO A 319 -6.28 -16.93 31.41
N ASP A 320 -5.49 -16.87 32.47
CA ASP A 320 -5.95 -16.96 33.87
C ASP A 320 -6.25 -15.59 34.50
N TRP A 321 -6.25 -14.52 33.69
CA TRP A 321 -6.53 -13.17 34.18
C TRP A 321 -7.99 -13.02 34.63
N ASP A 322 -8.18 -12.49 35.83
CA ASP A 322 -9.51 -12.12 36.32
C ASP A 322 -9.96 -10.77 35.72
N TRP A 323 -10.87 -10.85 34.76
CA TRP A 323 -11.45 -9.68 34.09
C TRP A 323 -12.40 -8.86 34.99
N ILE A 324 -12.86 -9.40 36.12
CA ILE A 324 -13.78 -8.74 37.05
C ILE A 324 -12.98 -7.89 38.04
N GLU A 325 -12.08 -8.49 38.83
CA GLU A 325 -11.30 -7.77 39.84
C GLU A 325 -10.06 -7.07 39.25
N GLY A 326 -9.39 -7.68 38.27
CA GLY A 326 -8.17 -7.16 37.64
C GLY A 326 -8.38 -5.94 36.74
N SER A 327 -9.62 -5.62 36.37
CA SER A 327 -9.95 -4.44 35.53
C SER A 327 -9.53 -3.09 36.11
N ARG A 328 -9.25 -3.03 37.43
CA ARG A 328 -8.96 -1.79 38.16
C ARG A 328 -7.54 -1.26 37.92
N ASP A 329 -6.59 -2.13 37.56
CA ASP A 329 -5.17 -1.79 37.37
C ASP A 329 -4.68 -2.24 35.99
N LEU A 330 -5.18 -1.60 34.92
CA LEU A 330 -4.61 -1.78 33.58
C LEU A 330 -3.17 -1.25 33.57
N LEU A 331 -2.20 -2.16 33.72
CA LEU A 331 -0.78 -1.82 33.70
C LEU A 331 -0.33 -1.47 32.27
N PRO A 332 0.23 -0.26 32.05
CA PRO A 332 0.82 0.07 30.76
C PRO A 332 2.09 -0.77 30.54
N CYS A 333 2.41 -1.05 29.28
CA CYS A 333 3.73 -1.56 28.93
C CYS A 333 4.75 -0.42 29.09
N GLU A 334 5.77 -0.61 29.92
CA GLU A 334 6.83 0.39 30.10
C GLU A 334 7.63 0.57 28.81
N GLN A 335 8.17 1.78 28.61
CA GLN A 335 8.92 2.10 27.40
C GLN A 335 10.19 1.26 27.24
N SER A 336 10.89 0.97 28.34
CA SER A 336 12.03 0.04 28.38
C SER A 336 11.64 -1.34 27.85
N THR A 337 10.48 -1.85 28.27
CA THR A 337 9.94 -3.13 27.80
C THR A 337 9.56 -3.09 26.32
N MET A 338 8.94 -1.99 25.85
CA MET A 338 8.64 -1.82 24.41
C MET A 338 9.91 -1.87 23.56
N GLU A 339 10.98 -1.22 24.01
CA GLU A 339 12.26 -1.19 23.31
C GLU A 339 12.92 -2.57 23.27
N ILE A 340 12.84 -3.34 24.36
CA ILE A 340 13.29 -4.75 24.42
C ILE A 340 12.51 -5.58 23.39
N LEU A 341 11.18 -5.51 23.40
CA LEU A 341 10.34 -6.24 22.44
C LEU A 341 10.67 -5.88 20.99
N ILE A 342 10.88 -4.60 20.70
CA ILE A 342 11.29 -4.14 19.36
C ILE A 342 12.62 -4.78 18.97
N ARG A 343 13.63 -4.77 19.85
CA ARG A 343 14.95 -5.36 19.55
C ARG A 343 14.94 -6.89 19.44
N ASP A 344 14.02 -7.56 20.10
CA ASP A 344 13.89 -9.01 19.99
C ASP A 344 13.40 -9.43 18.60
N TYR A 345 12.53 -8.62 17.97
CA TYR A 345 11.86 -8.93 16.70
C TYR A 345 12.41 -8.16 15.49
N LEU A 346 13.20 -7.11 15.67
CA LEU A 346 13.70 -6.24 14.60
C LEU A 346 15.21 -6.02 14.71
N ASP A 347 15.89 -5.93 13.56
CA ASP A 347 17.29 -5.53 13.51
C ASP A 347 17.40 -4.00 13.66
N CYS A 348 17.63 -3.56 14.90
CA CYS A 348 17.67 -2.16 15.28
C CYS A 348 19.10 -1.64 15.48
N GLU A 349 19.30 -0.36 15.16
CA GLU A 349 20.54 0.37 15.38
C GLU A 349 20.25 1.80 15.84
N TYR A 350 21.20 2.43 16.53
CA TYR A 350 21.15 3.86 16.80
C TYR A 350 21.89 4.60 15.71
N VAL A 351 21.21 5.55 15.06
CA VAL A 351 21.77 6.37 13.98
C VAL A 351 21.80 7.83 14.39
N ASN A 352 22.94 8.47 14.17
CA ASN A 352 23.09 9.89 14.35
C ASN A 352 22.66 10.62 13.10
N PHE A 353 21.60 11.42 13.22
CA PHE A 353 21.20 12.37 12.19
C PHE A 353 21.71 13.75 12.60
N THR A 354 22.22 14.52 11.64
CA THR A 354 22.66 15.89 11.87
C THR A 354 21.46 16.77 12.25
N SER A 355 21.67 17.78 13.09
CA SER A 355 20.59 18.71 13.48
C SER A 355 19.95 19.39 12.26
N GLU A 356 20.68 19.54 11.15
CA GLU A 356 20.15 20.05 9.89
C GLU A 356 19.17 19.12 9.18
N GLU A 357 19.26 17.80 9.41
CA GLU A 357 18.34 16.78 8.90
C GLU A 357 17.07 16.69 9.74
N ILE A 358 17.14 16.98 11.05
CA ILE A 358 16.00 16.86 11.98
C ILE A 358 15.22 18.18 12.16
N ASP A 359 15.84 19.36 12.21
CA ASP A 359 15.20 20.58 12.76
C ASP A 359 14.18 21.31 11.86
N ARG A 360 13.95 20.88 10.61
CA ARG A 360 13.41 21.76 9.56
C ARG A 360 11.89 21.70 9.30
N LEU A 361 11.09 21.26 10.28
CA LEU A 361 9.63 21.53 10.32
C LEU A 361 9.22 22.53 11.42
N SER A 362 10.17 23.02 12.20
CA SER A 362 9.90 23.89 13.37
C SER A 362 9.69 25.37 13.05
N ASP A 363 9.70 25.77 11.78
CA ASP A 363 9.35 27.14 11.35
C ASP A 363 7.84 27.41 11.33
N THR A 364 7.01 26.49 11.83
CA THR A 364 5.69 26.90 12.37
C THR A 364 5.90 27.46 13.77
N ASP A 365 5.98 28.80 13.84
CA ASP A 365 6.08 29.65 15.03
C ASP A 365 5.78 28.95 16.36
N GLY A 366 6.74 29.05 17.30
CA GLY A 366 6.77 28.46 18.64
C GLY A 366 5.64 28.81 19.63
N SER A 367 4.41 29.00 19.17
CA SER A 367 3.24 28.55 19.90
C SER A 367 3.17 27.02 19.77
N LEU A 368 2.76 26.30 20.82
CA LEU A 368 2.12 24.98 20.64
C LEU A 368 1.28 25.05 19.36
N SER A 369 1.58 24.19 18.37
CA SER A 369 0.83 24.11 17.13
C SER A 369 -0.66 24.18 17.47
N LYS A 370 -1.47 24.94 16.73
CA LYS A 370 -2.93 24.98 16.94
C LYS A 370 -3.48 23.56 17.05
N THR A 371 -2.88 22.61 16.33
CA THR A 371 -3.09 21.16 16.40
C THR A 371 -2.74 20.56 17.77
N ALA A 372 -1.61 20.92 18.40
CA ALA A 372 -1.22 20.46 19.75
C ALA A 372 -2.16 20.99 20.87
N LYS A 373 -2.66 22.22 20.73
CA LYS A 373 -3.68 22.79 21.65
C LYS A 373 -5.06 22.15 21.43
N GLN A 374 -5.43 21.86 20.19
CA GLN A 374 -6.67 21.14 19.84
C GLN A 374 -6.60 19.66 20.24
N LEU A 375 -5.45 19.00 20.07
CA LEU A 375 -5.13 17.66 20.56
C LEU A 375 -5.44 17.53 22.06
N LEU A 376 -5.11 18.55 22.85
CA LEU A 376 -5.41 18.57 24.28
C LEU A 376 -6.91 18.73 24.60
N GLY A 377 -7.70 19.29 23.68
CA GLY A 377 -9.15 19.42 23.78
C GLY A 377 -9.87 18.13 23.37
N VAL A 378 -9.49 17.55 22.24
CA VAL A 378 -10.05 16.28 21.73
C VAL A 378 -9.65 15.10 22.62
N ALA A 379 -8.41 15.04 23.12
CA ALA A 379 -7.99 14.02 24.08
C ALA A 379 -8.69 14.13 25.46
N LYS A 380 -9.30 15.28 25.78
CA LYS A 380 -10.18 15.46 26.94
C LYS A 380 -11.61 14.96 26.67
N GLN A 381 -12.07 14.99 25.43
CA GLN A 381 -13.42 14.60 25.01
C GLN A 381 -13.53 13.11 24.63
N PHE A 382 -12.45 12.52 24.10
CA PHE A 382 -12.38 11.11 23.69
C PHE A 382 -11.63 10.21 24.69
N GLY A 383 -11.43 10.66 25.92
CA GLY A 383 -10.81 9.83 26.93
C GLY A 383 -9.37 9.42 26.57
N SER A 384 -8.40 10.28 26.87
CA SER A 384 -7.24 9.88 27.67
C SER A 384 -6.57 8.52 27.36
N ILE A 385 -6.10 8.32 26.13
CA ILE A 385 -5.23 7.19 25.74
C ILE A 385 -3.81 7.27 26.38
N GLY A 386 -3.52 8.27 27.23
CA GLY A 386 -2.17 8.49 27.80
C GLY A 386 -2.08 8.96 29.25
N LYS A 387 -3.05 8.70 30.14
CA LYS A 387 -2.97 9.20 31.54
C LYS A 387 -2.33 8.27 32.58
N SER A 388 -1.82 7.10 32.23
CA SER A 388 -0.99 6.35 33.20
C SER A 388 0.42 6.94 33.36
N MET A 389 0.88 7.80 32.44
CA MET A 389 2.15 8.50 32.59
C MET A 389 2.03 9.97 32.19
N SER A 390 1.59 10.85 33.10
CA SER A 390 1.97 12.28 33.12
C SER A 390 1.05 13.15 34.00
N LYS A 391 1.30 13.20 35.31
CA LYS A 391 0.97 14.40 36.10
C LYS A 391 2.14 15.39 36.23
N LYS A 392 3.24 15.19 35.49
CA LYS A 392 4.41 16.10 35.51
C LYS A 392 5.05 16.44 34.15
N PHE A 393 4.55 15.93 33.01
CA PHE A 393 5.31 15.98 31.75
C PHE A 393 4.73 16.83 30.59
N TRP A 394 3.62 17.55 30.77
CA TRP A 394 3.13 18.48 29.71
C TRP A 394 3.74 19.90 29.80
N PHE A 395 4.67 20.15 30.73
CA PHE A 395 5.35 21.45 30.83
C PHE A 395 6.87 21.26 30.82
N THR A 396 7.41 20.97 29.64
CA THR A 396 8.79 21.34 29.32
C THR A 396 8.82 21.92 27.92
N LYS A 397 9.21 23.19 27.81
CA LYS A 397 9.63 23.79 26.54
C LYS A 397 10.70 22.87 25.92
N ARG A 398 10.66 22.70 24.60
CA ARG A 398 11.70 22.08 23.78
C ARG A 398 13.08 22.58 24.25
N PRO A 399 14.01 21.72 24.73
CA PRO A 399 15.37 22.16 24.99
C PRO A 399 16.01 22.47 23.62
N LYS A 400 16.58 23.67 23.49
CA LYS A 400 17.25 24.15 22.26
C LYS A 400 18.63 23.51 22.03
N SER A 401 18.89 22.37 22.65
CA SER A 401 20.16 21.64 22.61
C SER A 401 19.95 20.21 23.12
N PRO A 402 20.73 19.22 22.67
CA PRO A 402 20.66 17.86 23.19
C PRO A 402 20.91 17.86 24.71
N PRO A 403 20.29 16.93 25.47
CA PRO A 403 20.38 16.93 26.92
C PRO A 403 21.81 16.62 27.38
N SER A 404 22.43 17.56 28.09
CA SER A 404 23.58 17.25 28.93
C SER A 404 23.06 16.66 30.25
N SER A 405 23.19 15.35 30.43
CA SER A 405 23.07 14.76 31.77
C SER A 405 24.18 13.76 32.04
N SER A 406 24.99 14.14 33.02
CA SER A 406 25.96 13.33 33.75
C SER A 406 25.31 12.12 34.41
N SER A 407 25.41 10.95 33.79
CA SER A 407 25.62 9.63 34.43
C SER A 407 25.34 8.49 33.44
N GLY A 408 26.42 7.81 32.99
CA GLY A 408 26.41 6.41 32.53
C GLY A 408 25.74 6.09 31.19
N ASN A 409 26.54 6.04 30.12
CA ASN A 409 26.26 5.52 28.77
C ASN A 409 25.12 6.20 27.99
N SER A 410 25.39 7.40 27.46
CA SER A 410 24.53 8.08 26.49
C SER A 410 24.61 7.40 25.11
N THR A 411 23.56 6.68 24.70
CA THR A 411 23.34 6.32 23.29
C THR A 411 22.91 7.58 22.54
N GLU A 412 23.89 8.31 22.04
CA GLU A 412 23.71 9.49 21.19
C GLU A 412 23.24 9.00 19.80
N GLY A 413 21.93 9.08 19.51
CA GLY A 413 21.33 8.66 18.24
C GLY A 413 19.82 8.36 18.32
N LEU A 414 19.13 8.32 17.18
CA LEU A 414 17.74 7.87 17.08
C LEU A 414 17.68 6.36 16.86
N LEU A 415 16.77 5.68 17.55
CA LEU A 415 16.52 4.25 17.32
C LEU A 415 15.91 4.06 15.93
N CYS A 416 16.56 3.27 15.09
CA CYS A 416 16.16 2.98 13.72
C CYS A 416 16.10 1.47 13.49
N ILE A 417 15.27 1.04 12.54
CA ILE A 417 15.41 -0.28 11.90
C ILE A 417 16.39 -0.19 10.74
N LYS A 418 17.14 -1.26 10.50
CA LYS A 418 17.92 -1.42 9.28
C LYS A 418 17.12 -2.21 8.25
N MET A 419 16.62 -1.53 7.22
CA MET A 419 15.86 -2.19 6.15
C MET A 419 16.77 -2.72 5.05
N LYS A 420 16.78 -4.04 4.89
CA LYS A 420 17.39 -4.70 3.75
C LYS A 420 16.33 -4.93 2.67
N SER A 421 16.64 -4.56 1.44
CA SER A 421 15.81 -4.91 0.28
C SER A 421 16.53 -5.91 -0.60
N ARG A 422 15.80 -6.89 -1.11
CA ARG A 422 16.30 -7.88 -2.07
C ARG A 422 15.18 -8.22 -3.04
N ARG A 423 15.53 -8.34 -4.31
CA ARG A 423 14.59 -8.77 -5.35
C ARG A 423 14.41 -10.29 -5.26
N HIS A 424 13.16 -10.73 -5.22
CA HIS A 424 12.86 -12.16 -5.47
C HIS A 424 12.96 -12.44 -6.98
N GLN A 425 13.13 -13.72 -7.32
CA GLN A 425 13.50 -14.15 -8.68
C GLN A 425 12.52 -13.76 -9.80
N TYR A 426 11.28 -13.35 -9.45
CA TYR A 426 10.29 -12.93 -10.44
C TYR A 426 10.09 -11.41 -10.50
N VAL A 427 10.69 -10.62 -9.59
CA VAL A 427 10.49 -9.15 -9.54
C VAL A 427 10.87 -8.49 -10.86
N ASP A 428 12.04 -8.82 -11.40
CA ASP A 428 12.56 -8.19 -12.62
C ASP A 428 11.66 -8.45 -13.82
N GLN A 429 11.21 -9.70 -13.99
CA GLN A 429 10.28 -10.06 -15.05
C GLN A 429 8.92 -9.37 -14.86
N MET A 430 8.41 -9.29 -13.63
CA MET A 430 7.14 -8.61 -13.37
C MET A 430 7.21 -7.10 -13.62
N LEU A 431 8.32 -6.47 -13.26
CA LEU A 431 8.59 -5.06 -13.53
C LEU A 431 8.73 -4.81 -15.03
N GLN A 432 9.45 -5.65 -15.75
CA GLN A 432 9.62 -5.55 -17.20
C GLN A 432 8.27 -5.62 -17.91
N ASN A 433 7.46 -6.64 -17.61
CA ASN A 433 6.12 -6.78 -18.18
C ASN A 433 5.22 -5.57 -17.87
N TYR A 434 5.34 -5.01 -16.66
CA TYR A 434 4.62 -3.78 -16.30
C TYR A 434 5.09 -2.58 -17.12
N LEU A 435 6.41 -2.36 -17.25
CA LEU A 435 6.99 -1.24 -17.97
C LEU A 435 6.63 -1.27 -19.45
N GLU A 436 6.64 -2.44 -20.09
CA GLU A 436 6.20 -2.61 -21.48
C GLU A 436 4.73 -2.24 -21.66
N CYS A 437 3.86 -2.76 -20.77
CA CYS A 437 2.45 -2.42 -20.76
C CYS A 437 2.22 -0.92 -20.48
N ALA A 438 3.00 -0.31 -19.59
CA ALA A 438 2.91 1.10 -19.24
C ALA A 438 3.37 2.00 -20.40
N HIS A 439 4.44 1.63 -21.08
CA HIS A 439 4.94 2.33 -22.25
C HIS A 439 3.93 2.32 -23.41
N ALA A 440 3.28 1.18 -23.67
CA ALA A 440 2.20 1.11 -24.67
C ALA A 440 1.04 2.06 -24.35
N ARG A 441 0.65 2.16 -23.06
CA ARG A 441 -0.39 3.11 -22.61
C ARG A 441 0.06 4.56 -22.74
N TYR A 442 1.30 4.85 -22.37
CA TYR A 442 1.89 6.18 -22.48
C TYR A 442 1.89 6.68 -23.94
N LEU A 443 2.29 5.83 -24.89
CA LEU A 443 2.24 6.17 -26.32
C LEU A 443 0.82 6.40 -26.81
N GLN A 444 -0.15 5.63 -26.33
CA GLN A 444 -1.55 5.83 -26.69
C GLN A 444 -2.09 7.16 -26.17
N ASP A 445 -1.79 7.53 -24.93
CA ASP A 445 -2.22 8.80 -24.34
C ASP A 445 -1.57 9.99 -25.09
N HIS A 446 -0.29 9.91 -25.48
CA HIS A 446 0.38 10.97 -26.24
C HIS A 446 0.01 11.05 -27.72
N GLN A 447 -0.38 9.94 -28.36
CA GLN A 447 -0.91 9.98 -29.72
C GLN A 447 -2.27 10.69 -29.78
N ILE A 448 -3.07 10.61 -28.70
CA ILE A 448 -4.34 11.35 -28.59
C ILE A 448 -4.08 12.86 -28.43
N ASP A 449 -3.06 13.24 -27.66
CA ASP A 449 -2.70 14.65 -27.47
C ASP A 449 -2.11 15.32 -28.73
N ASP A 450 -1.27 14.62 -29.51
CA ASP A 450 -0.67 15.18 -30.74
C ASP A 450 -1.66 15.26 -31.92
N THR A 451 -2.73 14.46 -31.92
CA THR A 451 -3.74 14.48 -33.00
C THR A 451 -4.97 15.34 -32.71
N GLY A 452 -5.13 15.85 -31.48
CA GLY A 452 -6.19 16.79 -31.09
C GLY A 452 -7.63 16.31 -31.36
N CYS A 453 -7.83 15.05 -31.72
CA CYS A 453 -9.11 14.52 -32.15
C CYS A 453 -9.39 13.24 -31.36
N GLU A 454 -10.37 13.32 -30.45
CA GLU A 454 -10.99 12.14 -29.87
C GLU A 454 -11.50 11.27 -31.03
N MET A 455 -10.77 10.19 -31.34
CA MET A 455 -11.13 9.25 -32.41
C MET A 455 -12.35 8.43 -31.98
N ASN A 456 -13.54 9.03 -32.11
CA ASN A 456 -14.79 8.31 -32.19
C ASN A 456 -15.05 7.89 -33.64
N TYR A 457 -15.60 6.69 -33.81
CA TYR A 457 -16.20 6.15 -35.04
C TYR A 457 -15.27 5.37 -36.00
N GLY A 458 -15.06 4.08 -35.69
CA GLY A 458 -14.96 3.04 -36.71
C GLY A 458 -16.35 2.47 -37.01
N ALA A 459 -16.70 2.31 -38.29
CA ALA A 459 -17.98 1.73 -38.71
C ALA A 459 -18.24 0.38 -38.00
N GLY A 460 -19.34 0.30 -37.24
CA GLY A 460 -19.77 -0.92 -36.54
C GLY A 460 -19.25 -1.10 -35.09
N LYS A 461 -18.55 -0.13 -34.48
CA LYS A 461 -18.06 -0.25 -33.09
C LYS A 461 -18.38 0.93 -32.17
N SER A 462 -19.35 1.76 -32.52
CA SER A 462 -19.84 2.82 -31.61
C SER A 462 -20.76 2.23 -30.52
N LYS A 463 -20.41 2.47 -29.25
CA LYS A 463 -21.23 2.09 -28.09
C LYS A 463 -22.54 2.88 -27.95
N PHE A 464 -22.72 3.96 -28.71
CA PHE A 464 -23.87 4.84 -28.55
C PHE A 464 -25.16 4.29 -29.20
N TYR A 465 -25.05 3.52 -30.29
CA TYR A 465 -26.22 3.01 -31.01
C TYR A 465 -26.64 1.58 -30.64
N ALA A 466 -25.84 0.86 -29.85
CA ALA A 466 -26.14 -0.50 -29.44
C ALA A 466 -27.26 -0.60 -28.39
N ALA A 467 -27.58 0.52 -27.72
CA ALA A 467 -28.59 0.57 -26.66
C ALA A 467 -30.02 0.87 -27.14
N SER A 468 -30.20 1.33 -28.39
CA SER A 468 -31.52 1.80 -28.87
C SER A 468 -32.23 0.83 -29.81
N ASP A 469 -31.51 -0.03 -30.54
CA ASP A 469 -32.13 -1.05 -31.39
C ASP A 469 -31.18 -2.24 -31.63
N HIS A 470 -31.37 -3.29 -30.82
CA HIS A 470 -30.59 -4.52 -30.87
C HIS A 470 -30.82 -5.32 -32.18
N GLY A 471 -31.93 -5.08 -32.90
CA GLY A 471 -32.26 -5.77 -34.16
C GLY A 471 -31.44 -5.27 -35.35
N SER A 472 -31.30 -3.95 -35.47
CA SER A 472 -30.50 -3.32 -36.54
C SER A 472 -29.00 -3.63 -36.40
N HIS A 473 -28.48 -3.67 -35.17
CA HIS A 473 -27.09 -4.00 -34.89
C HIS A 473 -26.70 -5.44 -35.33
N ALA A 474 -27.57 -6.42 -35.08
CA ALA A 474 -27.36 -7.81 -35.48
C ALA A 474 -27.47 -8.05 -37.00
N SER A 475 -28.09 -7.11 -37.71
CA SER A 475 -28.29 -7.15 -39.17
C SER A 475 -27.07 -6.60 -39.91
N VAL A 476 -26.48 -5.52 -39.41
CA VAL A 476 -25.31 -4.85 -40.01
C VAL A 476 -24.01 -5.63 -39.78
N SER A 477 -23.87 -6.29 -38.63
CA SER A 477 -22.68 -7.09 -38.29
C SER A 477 -22.56 -8.41 -39.07
N LYS A 478 -23.55 -8.75 -39.90
CA LYS A 478 -23.55 -9.93 -40.79
C LYS A 478 -23.18 -9.61 -42.25
N LEU A 479 -22.91 -8.34 -42.58
CA LEU A 479 -22.52 -7.94 -43.93
C LEU A 479 -21.02 -8.19 -44.14
N LEU A 480 -20.66 -8.95 -45.18
CA LEU A 480 -19.27 -9.15 -45.59
C LEU A 480 -18.71 -7.90 -46.28
N PRO A 481 -17.40 -7.62 -46.18
CA PRO A 481 -16.81 -6.46 -46.86
C PRO A 481 -16.81 -6.71 -48.38
N THR A 482 -17.65 -5.98 -49.10
CA THR A 482 -17.61 -5.94 -50.56
C THR A 482 -16.62 -4.87 -51.00
N HIS A 483 -15.44 -5.30 -51.46
CA HIS A 483 -14.84 -4.64 -52.62
C HIS A 483 -15.27 -5.44 -53.86
N PRO A 484 -15.88 -4.76 -54.83
CA PRO A 484 -15.06 -4.41 -55.98
C PRO A 484 -15.37 -3.00 -56.52
N ASN A 485 -14.33 -2.44 -57.15
CA ASN A 485 -14.41 -1.40 -58.17
C ASN A 485 -15.73 -1.41 -58.95
N LYS A 486 -16.47 -0.30 -58.87
CA LYS A 486 -17.01 0.42 -60.04
C LYS A 486 -17.56 1.77 -59.58
N ASP A 487 -16.74 2.75 -59.91
CA ASP A 487 -16.99 4.18 -60.00
C ASP A 487 -18.37 4.52 -60.59
N ARG A 488 -19.18 5.29 -59.86
CA ARG A 488 -20.13 6.29 -60.39
C ARG A 488 -20.28 7.41 -59.36
N THR A 489 -19.35 8.36 -59.42
CA THR A 489 -19.60 9.81 -59.38
C THR A 489 -20.62 10.34 -58.36
N LEU A 490 -20.10 11.07 -57.36
CA LEU A 490 -20.44 12.49 -57.21
C LEU A 490 -19.25 13.21 -56.57
N TYR A 491 -18.53 13.93 -57.42
CA TYR A 491 -17.43 14.80 -57.10
C TYR A 491 -17.98 16.00 -56.32
N LEU A 492 -17.78 16.04 -55.00
CA LEU A 492 -17.76 17.29 -54.25
C LEU A 492 -16.31 17.59 -53.92
N SER A 493 -15.70 18.36 -54.81
CA SER A 493 -14.37 18.92 -54.66
C SER A 493 -14.27 19.76 -53.38
N ARG A 494 -13.27 19.43 -52.54
CA ARG A 494 -12.76 20.14 -51.36
C ARG A 494 -13.32 19.75 -49.98
N SER A 495 -13.11 18.52 -49.53
CA SER A 495 -13.04 18.22 -48.09
C SER A 495 -11.63 17.77 -47.70
N THR A 496 -11.10 18.31 -46.61
CA THR A 496 -9.76 18.06 -46.05
C THR A 496 -9.65 16.73 -45.29
N PHE A 497 -10.39 15.70 -45.73
CA PHE A 497 -10.58 14.49 -44.92
C PHE A 497 -9.62 13.33 -45.24
N TYR A 498 -8.81 13.46 -46.29
CA TYR A 498 -7.69 12.56 -46.56
C TYR A 498 -6.50 13.38 -47.01
N ASN A 499 -5.40 13.30 -46.27
CA ASN A 499 -4.11 13.74 -46.77
C ASN A 499 -3.38 12.49 -47.29
N ASP A 500 -3.73 12.09 -48.51
CA ASP A 500 -2.99 11.10 -49.29
C ASP A 500 -1.76 11.78 -49.91
N HIS A 501 -0.71 11.97 -49.10
CA HIS A 501 0.62 12.25 -49.62
C HIS A 501 1.65 11.34 -48.96
N THR A 502 2.03 10.31 -49.71
CA THR A 502 3.34 9.67 -49.56
C THR A 502 4.33 10.42 -50.44
N SER A 503 5.37 10.99 -49.85
CA SER A 503 6.63 11.24 -50.56
C SER A 503 7.82 11.29 -49.58
N PRO A 504 9.03 10.97 -50.06
CA PRO A 504 10.03 10.26 -49.28
C PRO A 504 11.29 11.10 -49.04
N GLU A 505 11.64 11.42 -47.80
CA GLU A 505 13.00 11.91 -47.50
C GLU A 505 13.54 11.30 -46.20
N LYS A 506 14.73 10.71 -46.35
CA LYS A 506 15.57 10.18 -45.28
C LYS A 506 16.09 11.35 -44.42
N ALA A 507 15.95 11.25 -43.10
CA ALA A 507 16.92 11.83 -42.17
C ALA A 507 16.79 11.17 -40.78
N ASP A 508 17.87 10.52 -40.37
CA ASP A 508 18.35 10.24 -39.01
C ASP A 508 17.44 9.52 -38.00
N ARG A 509 17.43 8.19 -38.12
CA ARG A 509 17.42 7.31 -36.94
C ARG A 509 18.74 7.49 -36.18
N GLN A 510 18.76 8.39 -35.20
CA GLN A 510 19.78 8.33 -34.15
C GLN A 510 19.60 7.03 -33.36
N SER A 511 20.65 6.23 -33.42
CA SER A 511 20.86 4.98 -32.72
C SER A 511 20.85 5.22 -31.20
N TRP A 512 19.85 4.66 -30.52
CA TRP A 512 19.90 4.45 -29.08
C TRP A 512 19.96 2.94 -28.81
N ASN A 513 21.12 2.52 -28.29
CA ASN A 513 21.47 1.25 -27.66
C ASN A 513 21.18 -0.06 -28.40
N SER A 514 22.15 -0.46 -29.22
CA SER A 514 22.29 -1.79 -29.86
C SER A 514 22.65 -2.95 -28.91
N ASN A 515 22.67 -2.77 -27.59
CA ASN A 515 23.07 -3.82 -26.64
C ASN A 515 21.90 -4.54 -25.93
N LEU A 516 20.63 -4.18 -26.17
CA LEU A 516 19.47 -4.87 -25.60
C LEU A 516 18.84 -5.95 -26.52
N ARG A 517 19.46 -6.27 -27.67
CA ARG A 517 18.93 -7.24 -28.64
C ARG A 517 19.41 -8.69 -28.45
N ALA A 518 19.79 -9.08 -27.23
CA ALA A 518 19.92 -10.49 -26.87
C ALA A 518 18.55 -11.05 -26.40
N CYS A 519 17.49 -10.79 -27.17
CA CYS A 519 16.12 -11.13 -26.75
C CYS A 519 15.88 -12.63 -26.80
N VAL A 520 15.33 -13.14 -25.69
CA VAL A 520 14.74 -14.46 -25.53
C VAL A 520 13.72 -14.71 -26.65
N LYS A 521 13.73 -15.90 -27.25
CA LYS A 521 12.81 -16.31 -28.35
C LYS A 521 11.98 -17.51 -27.91
N GLU A 522 10.92 -17.84 -28.63
CA GLU A 522 10.16 -19.08 -28.38
C GLU A 522 11.12 -20.28 -28.32
N CYS A 523 10.87 -21.17 -27.36
CA CYS A 523 11.70 -22.35 -27.16
C CYS A 523 11.70 -23.18 -28.44
N ARG A 524 12.90 -23.55 -28.90
CA ARG A 524 13.08 -24.36 -30.11
C ARG A 524 12.52 -25.79 -30.03
N SER A 525 12.00 -26.24 -28.88
CA SER A 525 11.40 -27.57 -28.75
C SER A 525 9.99 -27.57 -29.32
N GLU A 526 9.70 -28.53 -30.21
CA GLU A 526 8.34 -28.71 -30.74
C GLU A 526 7.34 -28.92 -29.59
N HIS A 527 6.22 -28.21 -29.65
CA HIS A 527 5.15 -28.16 -28.64
C HIS A 527 5.54 -27.55 -27.27
N CYS A 528 6.67 -26.83 -27.17
CA CYS A 528 7.04 -26.08 -25.97
C CYS A 528 6.57 -24.62 -26.07
N GLN A 529 5.72 -24.18 -25.14
CA GLN A 529 5.17 -22.80 -25.12
C GLN A 529 6.04 -21.81 -24.31
N PHE A 530 7.20 -22.25 -23.84
CA PHE A 530 8.10 -21.42 -23.04
C PHE A 530 9.12 -20.73 -23.94
N PHE A 531 9.87 -19.78 -23.38
CA PHE A 531 10.89 -19.02 -24.10
C PHE A 531 12.30 -19.50 -23.72
N GLY A 532 13.22 -19.47 -24.69
CA GLY A 532 14.62 -19.80 -24.51
C GLY A 532 15.53 -18.61 -24.74
N SER A 533 16.57 -18.51 -23.92
CA SER A 533 17.55 -17.43 -23.99
C SER A 533 18.73 -17.80 -24.91
N PRO A 534 19.51 -16.83 -25.40
CA PRO A 534 20.71 -17.09 -26.20
C PRO A 534 21.71 -18.01 -25.49
N GLU A 535 21.83 -17.89 -24.17
CA GLU A 535 22.74 -18.69 -23.32
C GLU A 535 22.32 -20.18 -23.29
N ASN A 536 21.04 -20.47 -23.52
CA ASN A 536 20.47 -21.82 -23.60
C ASN A 536 20.13 -22.22 -25.04
N GLU A 537 20.81 -21.65 -26.04
CA GLU A 537 20.57 -21.89 -27.49
C GLU A 537 19.09 -21.70 -27.93
N TYR A 538 18.38 -20.80 -27.26
CA TYR A 538 16.93 -20.58 -27.43
C TYR A 538 16.07 -21.79 -27.07
N TYR A 539 16.52 -22.64 -26.14
CA TYR A 539 15.68 -23.59 -25.41
C TYR A 539 15.30 -23.03 -24.05
N CYS A 540 14.10 -23.34 -23.56
CA CYS A 540 13.76 -23.07 -22.17
C CYS A 540 14.62 -23.91 -21.23
N SER A 541 14.75 -23.49 -19.98
CA SER A 541 15.58 -24.17 -18.96
C SER A 541 15.28 -25.66 -18.83
N GLN A 542 14.01 -26.06 -18.93
CA GLN A 542 13.59 -27.46 -18.87
C GLN A 542 14.00 -28.26 -20.12
N CYS A 543 13.76 -27.74 -21.32
CA CYS A 543 14.17 -28.38 -22.58
C CYS A 543 15.69 -28.44 -22.72
N TRP A 544 16.39 -27.43 -22.20
CA TRP A 544 17.85 -27.38 -22.15
C TRP A 544 18.43 -28.43 -21.19
N ALA A 545 17.85 -28.57 -19.99
CA ALA A 545 18.25 -29.59 -19.02
C ALA A 545 18.02 -31.00 -19.58
N ASN A 546 16.86 -31.27 -20.18
CA ASN A 546 16.54 -32.58 -20.78
C ASN A 546 17.44 -32.95 -21.97
N ARG A 547 18.02 -31.95 -22.64
CA ARG A 547 19.01 -32.14 -23.72
C ARG A 547 20.37 -32.64 -23.23
N ARG A 548 20.73 -32.39 -21.97
CA ARG A 548 21.99 -32.87 -21.37
C ARG A 548 21.93 -34.31 -20.87
N TYR A 549 20.74 -34.91 -20.84
CA TYR A 549 20.49 -36.29 -20.40
C TYR A 549 20.09 -37.24 -21.55
N ARG A 550 20.21 -36.78 -22.80
CA ARG A 550 20.15 -37.60 -24.02
C ARG A 550 21.48 -37.50 -24.74
#